data_AF-A0A2S6UT98-F1
#
_entry.id   AF-A0A2S6UT98-F1
#
_cell.length_a   1.000
_cell.length_b   1.000
_cell.length_c   1.000
_cell.angle_alpha   90.00
_cell.angle_beta   90.00
_cell.angle_gamma   90.00
#
_symmetry.space_group_name_H-M   'P 1'
#
loop_
_entity.id
_entity.type
_entity.pdbx_description
1 polymer ?
#
loop_
_entity_poly.entity_id
_entity_poly.type
_entity_poly.pdbx_seq_one_letter_code
_entity_poly.pdbx_strand_id
1 'polypeptide(L)'
;LDTEGNFENNLNTDHVLYQRITSLFWEKKCKDLVEEHLKETGSSFAEDLLIHWDLEVGKFWQVVPLETIQNLEQPLEEFNEKKKNIH
;
A
#
# COMPACT_ATOMS: atom_id res chain seq x y z
N LEU A 1 -5.65 6.03 7.17
CA LEU A 1 -5.92 4.61 7.45
C LEU A 1 -7.40 4.36 7.18
N ASP A 2 -7.77 3.24 6.56
CA ASP A 2 -9.17 2.79 6.66
C ASP A 2 -9.37 2.22 8.08
N THR A 3 -9.98 3.03 8.95
CA THR A 3 -10.24 2.68 10.34
C THR A 3 -11.58 1.97 10.53
N GLU A 4 -12.42 1.90 9.49
CA GLU A 4 -13.80 1.39 9.58
C GLU A 4 -14.04 0.10 8.79
N GLY A 5 -13.03 -0.42 8.08
CA GLY A 5 -13.13 -1.69 7.36
C GLY A 5 -14.07 -1.65 6.16
N ASN A 6 -14.39 -0.45 5.66
CA ASN A 6 -15.32 -0.22 4.55
C ASN A 6 -14.59 -0.04 3.21
N PHE A 7 -13.28 -0.28 3.17
CA PHE A 7 -12.46 -0.12 1.98
C PHE A 7 -12.95 -0.94 0.78
N GLU A 8 -13.41 -2.18 1.01
CA GLU A 8 -13.88 -3.08 -0.05
C GLU A 8 -15.14 -2.59 -0.78
N ASN A 9 -16.01 -1.81 -0.10
CA ASN A 9 -17.26 -1.32 -0.68
C ASN A 9 -17.09 -0.11 -1.63
N ASN A 10 -15.91 0.53 -1.63
CA ASN A 10 -15.63 1.72 -2.46
C ASN A 10 -14.68 1.43 -3.64
N LEU A 11 -14.26 0.18 -3.83
CA LEU A 11 -13.38 -0.23 -4.91
C LEU A 11 -14.17 -0.88 -6.04
N ASN A 12 -13.94 -0.42 -7.27
CA ASN A 12 -14.30 -1.19 -8.45
C ASN A 12 -13.29 -2.32 -8.62
N THR A 13 -13.53 -3.46 -7.96
CA THR A 13 -12.64 -4.62 -7.88
C THR A 13 -12.31 -5.25 -9.23
N ASP A 14 -13.06 -4.92 -10.29
CA ASP A 14 -12.80 -5.41 -11.65
C ASP A 14 -11.55 -4.77 -12.27
N HIS A 15 -11.10 -3.62 -11.76
CA HIS A 15 -10.03 -2.82 -12.38
C HIS A 15 -8.82 -2.55 -11.48
N VAL A 16 -8.88 -2.94 -10.20
CA VAL A 16 -7.81 -2.67 -9.23
C VAL A 16 -7.45 -3.93 -8.46
N LEU A 17 -6.15 -4.11 -8.23
CA LEU A 17 -5.64 -5.07 -7.26
C LEU A 17 -5.37 -4.32 -5.96
N TYR A 18 -5.77 -4.90 -4.84
CA TYR A 18 -5.42 -4.40 -3.52
C TYR A 18 -4.80 -5.50 -2.67
N GLN A 19 -3.79 -5.14 -1.87
CA GLN A 19 -3.16 -6.05 -0.92
C GLN A 19 -2.61 -5.29 0.28
N ARG A 20 -2.29 -6.01 1.35
CA ARG A 20 -1.46 -5.45 2.42
C ARG A 20 -0.03 -5.23 1.90
N ILE A 21 0.66 -4.25 2.49
CA ILE A 21 2.08 -4.05 2.22
C ILE A 21 2.86 -5.15 2.95
N THR A 22 3.48 -6.04 2.20
CA THR A 22 4.24 -7.20 2.71
C THR A 22 5.70 -7.20 2.24
N SER A 23 5.99 -6.52 1.12
CA SER A 23 7.35 -6.40 0.58
C SER A 23 8.09 -5.21 1.20
N LEU A 24 9.33 -5.46 1.62
CA LEU A 24 10.26 -4.44 2.14
C LEU A 24 10.43 -3.25 1.18
N PHE A 25 10.36 -3.48 -0.13
CA PHE A 25 10.47 -2.41 -1.11
C PHE A 25 9.29 -1.44 -1.02
N TRP A 26 8.07 -1.99 -0.98
CA TRP A 26 6.84 -1.19 -0.94
C TRP A 26 6.61 -0.56 0.42
N GLU A 27 7.02 -1.23 1.50
CA GLU A 27 7.08 -0.65 2.83
C GLU A 27 7.99 0.57 2.86
N LYS A 28 9.23 0.43 2.37
CA LYS A 28 10.16 1.56 2.32
C LYS A 28 9.61 2.70 1.49
N LYS A 29 9.06 2.41 0.31
CA LYS A 29 8.46 3.44 -0.57
C LYS A 29 7.31 4.18 0.12
N CYS A 30 6.45 3.45 0.85
CA CYS A 30 5.35 4.05 1.60
C CYS A 30 5.88 4.94 2.73
N LYS A 31 6.86 4.45 3.48
CA LYS A 31 7.51 5.22 4.56
C LYS A 31 8.15 6.51 4.05
N ASP A 32 8.91 6.43 2.95
CA ASP A 32 9.56 7.60 2.33
C ASP A 32 8.54 8.70 1.98
N LEU A 33 7.35 8.32 1.47
CA LEU A 33 6.26 9.27 1.17
C LEU A 33 5.63 9.89 2.42
N VAL A 34 5.50 9.12 3.50
CA VAL A 34 5.00 9.63 4.79
C VAL A 34 6.01 10.60 5.42
N GLU A 35 7.31 10.30 5.33
CA GLU A 35 8.39 11.19 5.78
C GLU A 35 8.40 12.50 4.99
N GLU A 36 8.23 12.45 3.67
CA GLU A 36 8.09 13.63 2.83
C GLU A 36 6.87 14.47 3.22
N HIS A 37 5.71 13.83 3.41
CA HIS A 37 4.51 14.51 3.87
C HIS A 37 4.68 15.19 5.23
N LEU A 38 5.34 14.54 6.20
CA LEU A 38 5.66 15.14 7.49
C LEU A 38 6.53 16.38 7.30
N LYS A 39 7.57 16.30 6.47
CA LYS A 39 8.49 17.41 6.20
C LYS A 39 7.77 18.61 5.57
N GLU A 40 6.83 18.36 4.66
CA GLU A 40 6.10 19.42 3.97
C GLU A 40 5.00 20.06 4.82
N THR A 41 4.34 19.28 5.68
CA THR A 41 3.12 19.74 6.38
C THR A 41 3.30 19.95 7.88
N GLY A 42 4.32 19.35 8.50
CA GLY A 42 4.47 19.31 9.95
C GLY A 42 3.35 18.55 10.67
N SER A 43 2.67 17.63 9.99
CA SER A 43 1.54 16.88 10.54
C SER A 43 1.96 15.99 11.71
N SER A 44 1.45 16.30 12.92
CA SER A 44 1.68 15.48 14.12
C SER A 44 1.18 14.05 13.95
N PHE A 45 0.14 13.84 13.15
CA PHE A 45 -0.34 12.50 12.83
C PHE A 45 0.68 11.71 11.99
N ALA A 46 1.35 12.35 11.03
CA ALA A 46 2.39 11.70 10.25
C ALA A 46 3.63 11.38 11.11
N GLU A 47 3.96 12.24 12.08
CA GLU A 47 5.00 11.99 13.08
C GLU A 47 4.67 10.77 13.95
N ASP A 48 3.46 10.71 14.53
CA ASP A 48 3.00 9.58 15.33
C ASP A 48 2.99 8.26 14.55
N LEU A 49 2.59 8.32 13.27
CA LEU A 49 2.58 7.19 12.35
C LEU A 49 3.99 6.64 12.10
N LEU A 50 4.99 7.51 11.95
CA LEU A 50 6.39 7.12 11.74
C LEU A 50 7.03 6.55 13.01
N ILE A 51 6.66 7.06 14.19
CA ILE A 51 7.13 6.54 15.48
C ILE A 51 6.67 5.08 15.68
N HIS A 52 5.43 4.77 15.31
CA HIS A 52 4.84 3.43 15.48
C HIS A 52 4.83 2.60 14.19
N TRP A 53 5.71 2.92 13.24
CA TRP A 53 5.65 2.41 11.87
C TRP A 53 5.46 0.89 11.78
N ASP A 54 6.22 0.12 12.55
CA ASP A 54 6.17 -1.36 12.52
C ASP A 54 4.78 -1.93 12.90
N LEU A 55 4.01 -1.19 13.72
CA LEU A 55 2.64 -1.56 14.11
C LEU A 55 1.59 -1.05 13.12
N GLU A 56 1.90 0.02 12.39
CA GLU A 56 0.96 0.74 11.54
C GLU A 56 1.05 0.29 10.07
N VAL A 57 2.22 -0.12 9.58
CA VAL A 57 2.45 -0.50 8.17
C VAL A 57 1.52 -1.62 7.71
N GLY A 58 1.26 -2.62 8.57
CA GLY A 58 0.34 -3.72 8.27
C GLY A 58 -1.12 -3.31 8.11
N LYS A 59 -1.47 -2.07 8.49
CA LYS A 59 -2.81 -1.51 8.37
C LYS A 59 -3.00 -0.72 7.06
N PHE A 60 -1.93 -0.52 6.28
CA PHE A 60 -2.04 0.09 4.96
C PHE A 60 -2.62 -0.89 3.94
N TRP A 61 -3.38 -0.32 3.01
CA TRP A 61 -3.81 -1.00 1.79
C TRP A 61 -3.02 -0.41 0.62
N GLN A 62 -2.28 -1.26 -0.07
CA GLN A 62 -1.72 -0.93 -1.36
C GLN A 62 -2.78 -1.19 -2.41
N VAL A 63 -3.05 -0.19 -3.24
CA VAL A 63 -4.09 -0.23 -4.26
C VAL A 63 -3.44 0.13 -5.58
N VAL A 64 -3.52 -0.78 -6.55
CA VAL A 64 -2.88 -0.60 -7.85
C VAL A 64 -3.88 -0.93 -8.95
N PRO A 65 -4.12 -0.01 -9.90
CA PRO A 65 -4.85 -0.31 -11.12
C PRO A 65 -4.23 -1.48 -11.90
N LEU A 66 -5.06 -2.42 -12.37
CA LEU A 66 -4.60 -3.58 -13.14
C LEU A 66 -3.87 -3.17 -14.43
N GLU A 67 -4.25 -2.03 -15.03
CA GLU A 67 -3.59 -1.48 -16.22
C GLU A 67 -2.15 -1.00 -15.98
N THR A 68 -1.82 -0.58 -14.74
CA THR A 68 -0.49 -0.07 -14.40
C THR A 68 0.40 -1.12 -13.74
N ILE A 69 -0.18 -2.26 -13.33
CA ILE A 69 0.52 -3.31 -12.57
C ILE A 69 1.76 -3.86 -13.28
N GLN A 70 1.76 -3.89 -14.62
CA GLN A 70 2.89 -4.35 -15.42
C GLN A 70 4.06 -3.36 -15.46
N ASN A 71 3.80 -2.10 -15.11
CA ASN A 71 4.76 -1.00 -15.14
C ASN A 71 5.33 -0.67 -13.75
N LEU A 72 4.97 -1.45 -12.72
CA LEU A 72 5.46 -1.23 -11.37
C LEU A 72 6.97 -1.49 -11.29
N GLU A 73 7.67 -0.68 -10.48
CA GLU A 73 9.10 -0.83 -10.23
C GLU A 73 9.45 -2.20 -9.63
N GLN A 74 8.56 -2.75 -8.79
CA GLN A 74 8.64 -4.11 -8.26
C GLN A 74 7.27 -4.81 -8.38
N PRO A 75 7.21 -6.12 -8.68
CA PRO A 75 5.94 -6.81 -8.76
C PRO A 75 5.26 -6.91 -7.38
N LEU A 76 3.94 -7.05 -7.40
CA LEU A 76 3.14 -7.33 -6.21
C LEU A 76 3.12 -8.84 -5.91
N GLU A 77 3.04 -9.22 -4.63
CA GLU A 77 2.99 -10.63 -4.23
C GLU A 77 1.72 -11.31 -4.75
N GLU A 78 0.56 -10.67 -4.56
CA GLU A 78 -0.75 -11.15 -5.05
C GLU A 78 -0.73 -11.32 -6.58
N PHE A 79 -0.07 -10.40 -7.30
CA PHE A 79 0.08 -10.48 -8.75
C PHE A 79 0.96 -11.67 -9.18
N ASN A 80 2.05 -11.91 -8.45
CA ASN A 80 2.93 -13.06 -8.70
C ASN A 80 2.22 -14.39 -8.42
N GLU A 81 1.39 -14.47 -7.38
CA GLU A 81 0.60 -15.66 -7.08
C GLU A 81 -0.45 -15.96 -8.15
N LYS A 82 -1.21 -14.94 -8.59
CA LYS A 82 -2.15 -15.09 -9.72
C LYS A 82 -1.45 -15.57 -10.99
N LYS A 83 -0.24 -15.06 -11.28
CA LYS A 83 0.54 -15.50 -12.44
C LYS A 83 0.99 -16.97 -12.35
N LYS A 84 1.31 -17.48 -11.15
CA LYS A 84 1.71 -18.88 -10.93
C LYS A 84 0.57 -19.87 -11.13
N ASN A 85 -0.67 -19.46 -10.86
CA ASN A 85 -1.86 -20.32 -10.97
C ASN A 85 -2.44 -20.43 -12.40
N ILE A 86 -1.77 -19.86 -13.41
CA ILE A 86 -2.21 -19.87 -14.83
C ILE A 86 -1.25 -20.75 -15.68
N HIS A 87 -0.70 -21.81 -15.11
CA HIS A 87 0.10 -22.80 -15.83
C HIS A 87 -0.32 -24.23 -15.50
#